data_AF-A0A6I4N7T6-F1
#
_entry.id   AF-A0A6I4N7T6-F1
#
_cell.length_a   1.000
_cell.length_b   1.000
_cell.length_c   1.000
_cell.angle_alpha   90.00
_cell.angle_beta   90.00
_cell.angle_gamma   90.00
#
_symmetry.space_group_name_H-M   'P 1'
#
loop_
_entity.id
_entity.type
_entity.pdbx_description
1 polymer ?
#
loop_
_entity_poly.entity_id
_entity_poly.type
_entity_poly.pdbx_seq_one_letter_code
_entity_poly.pdbx_strand_id
1 'polypeptide(L)'
;MRIRSAAPAVLAAAALAAPLLAASPATAAAAAHQGGLHLGYIQFDSPGRDSRSNSSLNAEWVNIHNNSGSAIQLKGYKLKDNTGYTYTFGSYKIGAGKTVKVRTGKGTNASGVRYWGRGSYVWNNTSDKARLIKPSGSLKDSCSWTNSNPGYKNCH
;
A
#
# COMPACT_ATOMS: atom_id res chain seq x y z
N MET A 1 57.58 67.07 19.37
CA MET A 1 57.22 66.14 20.46
C MET A 1 55.71 66.03 20.52
N ARG A 2 55.18 64.86 20.15
CA ARG A 2 53.83 64.31 20.41
C ARG A 2 52.60 65.14 20.01
N ILE A 3 52.16 64.86 18.79
CA ILE A 3 50.80 65.03 18.27
C ILE A 3 49.81 64.25 19.15
N ARG A 4 48.69 64.87 19.53
CA ARG A 4 47.53 64.23 20.17
C ARG A 4 46.28 64.48 19.32
N SER A 5 45.59 63.39 19.03
CA SER A 5 44.41 63.24 18.18
C SER A 5 43.13 63.80 18.81
N ALA A 6 42.15 64.16 17.96
CA ALA A 6 40.76 63.67 18.02
C ALA A 6 39.93 64.28 16.88
N ALA A 7 39.28 63.44 16.07
CA ALA A 7 38.21 63.81 15.14
C ALA A 7 36.94 63.04 15.54
N PRO A 8 35.75 63.67 15.59
CA PRO A 8 34.51 62.95 15.79
C PRO A 8 33.92 62.45 14.46
N ALA A 9 33.13 61.39 14.61
CA ALA A 9 32.54 60.56 13.58
C ALA A 9 31.43 61.24 12.76
N VAL A 10 31.20 60.72 11.55
CA VAL A 10 29.87 60.73 10.94
C VAL A 10 29.58 59.34 10.36
N LEU A 11 28.56 58.69 10.92
CA LEU A 11 27.99 57.43 10.44
C LEU A 11 27.23 57.68 9.13
N ALA A 12 27.47 56.84 8.12
CA ALA A 12 26.55 56.65 7.01
C ALA A 12 26.28 55.15 6.86
N ALA A 13 25.08 54.74 7.26
CA ALA A 13 24.60 53.37 7.14
C ALA A 13 24.21 53.09 5.67
N ALA A 14 24.90 52.15 5.03
CA ALA A 14 24.50 51.62 3.73
C ALA A 14 23.53 50.45 3.93
N ALA A 15 22.27 50.63 3.53
CA ALA A 15 21.26 49.59 3.53
C ALA A 15 21.54 48.58 2.41
N LEU A 16 21.83 47.32 2.77
CA LEU A 16 21.92 46.21 1.82
C LEU A 16 20.52 45.70 1.50
N ALA A 17 20.03 45.96 0.29
CA ALA A 17 18.84 45.31 -0.26
C ALA A 17 19.22 43.89 -0.72
N ALA A 18 18.80 42.87 0.02
CA ALA A 18 18.89 41.48 -0.41
C ALA A 18 17.64 41.11 -1.25
N PRO A 19 17.78 40.51 -2.44
CA PRO A 19 16.64 40.03 -3.19
C PRO A 19 16.05 38.79 -2.49
N LEU A 20 14.77 38.87 -2.15
CA LEU A 20 13.97 37.72 -1.69
C LEU A 20 13.86 36.72 -2.85
N LEU A 21 14.62 35.62 -2.77
CA LEU A 21 14.38 34.43 -3.58
C LEU A 21 12.99 33.88 -3.20
N ALA A 22 12.02 34.04 -4.10
CA ALA A 22 10.72 33.41 -3.96
C ALA A 22 10.90 31.88 -4.02
N ALA A 23 10.86 31.22 -2.87
CA ALA A 23 10.80 29.77 -2.81
C ALA A 23 9.43 29.34 -3.34
N SER A 24 9.41 28.68 -4.51
CA SER A 24 8.19 28.04 -4.99
C SER A 24 7.78 26.96 -3.99
N PRO A 25 6.48 26.79 -3.68
CA PRO A 25 6.06 25.65 -2.87
C PRO A 25 6.29 24.40 -3.71
N ALA A 26 7.30 23.62 -3.35
CA ALA A 26 7.35 22.22 -3.72
C ALA A 26 6.14 21.57 -3.07
N THR A 27 5.03 21.45 -3.79
CA THR A 27 4.00 20.47 -3.45
C THR A 27 4.72 19.14 -3.33
N ALA A 28 4.93 18.70 -2.09
CA ALA A 28 5.31 17.33 -1.81
C ALA A 28 4.27 16.48 -2.55
N ALA A 29 4.68 15.81 -3.62
CA ALA A 29 3.87 14.81 -4.25
C ALA A 29 3.64 13.76 -3.16
N ALA A 30 2.49 13.86 -2.47
CA ALA A 30 1.97 12.77 -1.66
C ALA A 30 2.07 11.54 -2.56
N ALA A 31 2.81 10.52 -2.09
CA ALA A 31 3.04 9.31 -2.85
C ALA A 31 1.73 8.90 -3.54
N ALA A 32 1.70 8.95 -4.87
CA ALA A 32 0.48 8.75 -5.61
C ALA A 32 -0.02 7.34 -5.31
N HIS A 33 -1.06 7.24 -4.47
CA HIS A 33 -1.69 5.97 -4.16
C HIS A 33 -2.21 5.38 -5.48
N GLN A 34 -1.94 4.10 -5.73
CA GLN A 34 -2.28 3.47 -7.00
C GLN A 34 -3.75 3.72 -7.36
N GLY A 35 -3.99 4.18 -8.58
CA GLY A 35 -5.33 4.47 -9.06
C GLY A 35 -6.15 3.21 -9.29
N GLY A 36 -7.44 3.26 -8.95
CA GLY A 36 -8.38 2.17 -9.21
C GLY A 36 -8.11 0.93 -8.35
N LEU A 37 -8.37 -0.26 -8.92
CA LEU A 37 -8.33 -1.53 -8.18
C LEU A 37 -6.90 -2.07 -8.05
N HIS A 38 -6.38 -2.22 -6.83
CA HIS A 38 -5.00 -2.69 -6.60
C HIS A 38 -4.87 -3.49 -5.30
N LEU A 39 -3.78 -4.22 -5.16
CA LEU A 39 -3.39 -4.95 -3.95
C LEU A 39 -2.83 -3.96 -2.93
N GLY A 40 -3.24 -4.10 -1.67
CA GLY A 40 -2.76 -3.28 -0.56
C GLY A 40 -1.95 -4.08 0.44
N TYR A 41 -2.36 -4.02 1.71
CA TYR A 41 -1.72 -4.83 2.75
C TYR A 41 -1.94 -6.32 2.51
N ILE A 42 -0.87 -7.11 2.60
CA ILE A 42 -0.87 -8.57 2.54
C ILE A 42 -0.25 -9.11 3.82
N GLN A 43 -1.02 -9.88 4.60
CA GLN A 43 -0.50 -10.69 5.69
C GLN A 43 -0.26 -12.09 5.11
N PHE A 44 0.98 -12.36 4.69
CA PHE A 44 1.34 -13.64 4.07
C PHE A 44 1.73 -14.68 5.11
N ASP A 45 2.36 -14.26 6.21
CA ASP A 45 2.69 -15.13 7.33
C ASP A 45 1.62 -14.98 8.41
N SER A 46 0.92 -16.06 8.74
CA SER A 46 -0.11 -16.05 9.78
C SER A 46 0.55 -15.77 11.14
N PRO A 47 0.18 -14.70 11.85
CA PRO A 47 0.75 -14.44 13.18
C PRO A 47 0.57 -15.61 14.15
N GLY A 48 1.63 -15.93 14.88
CA GLY A 48 1.66 -17.04 15.84
C GLY A 48 2.08 -18.36 15.20
N ARG A 49 1.67 -19.49 15.82
CA ARG A 49 2.04 -20.82 15.33
C ARG A 49 1.17 -21.23 14.14
N ASP A 50 1.83 -21.71 13.08
CA ASP A 50 1.18 -22.36 11.94
C ASP A 50 0.55 -23.69 12.31
N SER A 51 -0.72 -23.62 12.72
CA SER A 51 -1.50 -24.76 13.19
C SER A 51 -2.42 -25.36 12.13
N ARG A 52 -2.58 -24.69 10.98
CA ARG A 52 -3.63 -24.97 9.98
C ARG A 52 -5.07 -24.95 10.54
N SER A 53 -5.24 -24.46 11.76
CA SER A 53 -6.57 -24.17 12.29
C SER A 53 -7.24 -23.10 11.43
N ASN A 54 -8.57 -23.09 11.38
CA ASN A 54 -9.30 -22.09 10.59
C ASN A 54 -8.96 -20.65 11.05
N SER A 55 -8.70 -20.46 12.34
CA SER A 55 -8.29 -19.16 12.90
C SER A 55 -6.94 -18.71 12.36
N SER A 56 -5.95 -19.61 12.31
CA SER A 56 -4.63 -19.31 11.74
C SER A 56 -4.70 -19.10 10.22
N LEU A 57 -5.44 -19.94 9.49
CA LEU A 57 -5.67 -19.75 8.06
C LEU A 57 -6.39 -18.42 7.75
N ASN A 58 -7.28 -17.98 8.63
CA ASN A 58 -7.94 -16.68 8.46
C ASN A 58 -7.05 -15.50 8.87
N ALA A 59 -5.96 -15.73 9.59
CA ALA A 59 -4.97 -14.71 9.91
C ALA A 59 -4.00 -14.44 8.75
N GLU A 60 -3.99 -15.29 7.72
CA GLU A 60 -3.41 -15.07 6.40
C GLU A 60 -4.44 -14.42 5.45
N TRP A 61 -4.10 -13.27 4.84
CA TRP A 61 -5.04 -12.51 4.00
C TRP A 61 -4.41 -11.47 3.07
N VAL A 62 -5.17 -11.05 2.06
CA VAL A 62 -4.83 -9.97 1.12
C VAL A 62 -5.92 -8.90 1.13
N ASN A 63 -5.55 -7.63 1.25
CA ASN A 63 -6.42 -6.51 0.95
C ASN A 63 -6.37 -6.15 -0.53
N ILE A 64 -7.54 -5.86 -1.09
CA ILE A 64 -7.70 -5.25 -2.41
C ILE A 64 -8.47 -3.94 -2.22
N HIS A 65 -7.87 -2.84 -2.65
CA HIS A 65 -8.41 -1.49 -2.54
C HIS A 65 -8.99 -1.03 -3.87
N ASN A 66 -10.09 -0.29 -3.80
CA ASN A 66 -10.63 0.44 -4.93
C ASN A 66 -10.43 1.94 -4.71
N ASN A 67 -9.31 2.46 -5.21
CA ASN A 67 -9.01 3.88 -5.18
C ASN A 67 -9.50 4.59 -6.45
N SER A 68 -10.73 4.29 -6.87
CA SER A 68 -11.45 5.06 -7.90
C SER A 68 -12.64 5.79 -7.28
N GLY A 69 -13.21 6.72 -8.05
CA GLY A 69 -14.41 7.46 -7.66
C GLY A 69 -15.72 6.69 -7.78
N SER A 70 -15.70 5.40 -8.17
CA SER A 70 -16.92 4.62 -8.38
C SER A 70 -16.79 3.18 -7.89
N ALA A 71 -17.91 2.47 -7.74
CA ALA A 71 -17.91 1.08 -7.34
C ALA A 71 -17.44 0.17 -8.49
N ILE A 72 -16.62 -0.84 -8.19
CA ILE A 72 -16.11 -1.82 -9.16
C ILE A 72 -16.72 -3.18 -8.88
N GLN A 73 -17.25 -3.84 -9.93
CA GLN A 73 -17.71 -5.23 -9.86
C GLN A 73 -16.52 -6.18 -9.99
N LEU A 74 -16.34 -7.07 -9.00
CA LEU A 74 -15.23 -8.02 -8.96
C LEU A 74 -15.55 -9.38 -9.56
N LYS A 75 -16.77 -9.63 -10.07
CA LYS A 75 -17.12 -10.92 -10.68
C LYS A 75 -16.10 -11.32 -11.75
N GLY A 76 -15.51 -12.51 -11.59
CA GLY A 76 -14.52 -13.07 -12.52
C GLY A 76 -13.09 -12.57 -12.34
N TYR A 77 -12.85 -11.57 -11.48
CA TYR A 77 -11.48 -11.24 -11.08
C TYR A 77 -10.86 -12.42 -10.34
N LYS A 78 -9.54 -12.57 -10.47
CA LYS A 78 -8.79 -13.64 -9.83
C LYS A 78 -7.68 -13.08 -8.96
N LEU A 79 -7.52 -13.63 -7.76
CA LEU A 79 -6.36 -13.43 -6.91
C LEU A 79 -5.53 -14.72 -6.96
N LYS A 80 -4.26 -14.63 -7.35
CA LYS A 80 -3.41 -15.78 -7.65
C LYS A 80 -2.01 -15.64 -7.04
N ASP A 81 -1.47 -16.71 -6.48
CA ASP A 81 -0.10 -16.81 -5.97
C ASP A 81 0.89 -17.29 -7.06
N ASN A 82 2.16 -17.56 -6.69
CA ASN A 82 3.11 -18.20 -7.60
C ASN A 82 2.93 -19.71 -7.76
N THR A 83 2.40 -20.41 -6.76
CA THR A 83 2.32 -21.88 -6.77
C THR A 83 1.10 -22.41 -7.53
N GLY A 84 0.14 -21.55 -7.87
CA GLY A 84 -0.99 -21.85 -8.76
C GLY A 84 -2.36 -21.79 -8.08
N TYR A 85 -2.42 -21.56 -6.78
CA TYR A 85 -3.64 -21.29 -6.06
C TYR A 85 -4.34 -20.06 -6.61
N THR A 86 -5.61 -20.24 -6.99
CA THR A 86 -6.43 -19.17 -7.55
C THR A 86 -7.75 -19.02 -6.80
N TYR A 87 -8.04 -17.81 -6.32
CA TYR A 87 -9.35 -17.39 -5.83
C TYR A 87 -10.07 -16.67 -6.95
N THR A 88 -11.28 -17.10 -7.30
CA THR A 88 -12.11 -16.40 -8.29
C THR A 88 -13.26 -15.71 -7.58
N PHE A 89 -13.38 -14.41 -7.77
CA PHE A 89 -14.46 -13.63 -7.20
C PHE A 89 -15.81 -13.98 -7.86
N GLY A 90 -16.80 -14.30 -7.02
CA GLY A 90 -18.21 -14.28 -7.39
C GLY A 90 -18.75 -12.85 -7.57
N SER A 91 -20.08 -12.70 -7.58
CA SER A 91 -20.69 -11.37 -7.66
C SER A 91 -20.41 -10.57 -6.37
N TYR A 92 -19.65 -9.50 -6.49
CA TYR A 92 -19.40 -8.57 -5.40
C TYR A 92 -18.92 -7.22 -5.93
N LYS A 93 -19.52 -6.14 -5.43
CA LYS A 93 -19.09 -4.76 -5.72
C LYS A 93 -18.28 -4.21 -4.55
N ILE A 94 -17.09 -3.70 -4.86
CA ILE A 94 -16.30 -2.90 -3.93
C ILE A 94 -16.62 -1.42 -4.19
N GLY A 95 -17.06 -0.70 -3.15
CA GLY A 95 -17.38 0.73 -3.27
C GLY A 95 -16.15 1.60 -3.54
N ALA A 96 -16.38 2.86 -3.94
CA ALA A 96 -15.33 3.86 -4.09
C ALA A 96 -14.57 4.07 -2.76
N GLY A 97 -13.25 4.11 -2.81
CA GLY A 97 -12.38 4.23 -1.63
C GLY A 97 -12.47 3.08 -0.64
N LYS A 98 -13.11 1.96 -1.00
CA LYS A 98 -13.30 0.81 -0.09
C LYS A 98 -12.25 -0.28 -0.31
N THR A 99 -12.17 -1.16 0.68
CA THR A 99 -11.27 -2.32 0.72
C THR A 99 -12.10 -3.58 0.83
N VAL A 100 -11.64 -4.65 0.18
CA VAL A 100 -12.06 -6.00 0.50
C VAL A 100 -10.87 -6.82 0.97
N LYS A 101 -11.05 -7.50 2.10
CA LYS A 101 -10.07 -8.45 2.64
C LYS A 101 -10.44 -9.86 2.20
N VAL A 102 -9.54 -10.55 1.51
CA VAL A 102 -9.67 -11.96 1.17
C VAL A 102 -8.86 -12.78 2.17
N ARG A 103 -9.54 -13.52 3.04
CA ARG A 103 -8.92 -14.44 4.01
C ARG A 103 -8.78 -15.83 3.40
N THR A 104 -7.70 -16.52 3.74
CA THR A 104 -7.41 -17.85 3.17
C THR A 104 -8.36 -18.93 3.68
N GLY A 105 -8.67 -18.93 4.97
CA GLY A 105 -9.52 -19.94 5.61
C GLY A 105 -10.99 -19.93 5.18
N LYS A 106 -11.80 -20.67 5.94
CA LYS A 106 -13.25 -20.80 5.78
C LYS A 106 -13.98 -19.74 6.59
N GLY A 107 -15.12 -19.32 6.07
CA GLY A 107 -16.06 -18.39 6.71
C GLY A 107 -17.18 -18.00 5.76
N THR A 108 -18.11 -17.20 6.26
CA THR A 108 -19.24 -16.68 5.48
C THR A 108 -18.88 -15.32 4.92
N ASN A 109 -19.03 -15.13 3.60
CA ASN A 109 -18.79 -13.85 2.94
C ASN A 109 -19.67 -12.74 3.54
N ALA A 110 -19.07 -11.58 3.82
CA ALA A 110 -19.74 -10.41 4.42
C ALA A 110 -19.30 -9.11 3.74
N SER A 111 -19.91 -7.97 4.05
CA SER A 111 -19.43 -6.69 3.49
C SER A 111 -17.95 -6.48 3.80
N GLY A 112 -17.12 -6.22 2.79
CA GLY A 112 -15.67 -5.99 2.96
C GLY A 112 -14.81 -7.23 3.26
N VAL A 113 -15.38 -8.43 3.40
CA VAL A 113 -14.61 -9.65 3.74
C VAL A 113 -15.03 -10.84 2.88
N ARG A 114 -14.06 -11.48 2.24
CA ARG A 114 -14.22 -12.70 1.44
C ARG A 114 -13.39 -13.83 2.03
N TYR A 115 -13.86 -15.05 1.87
CA TYR A 115 -13.18 -16.25 2.34
C TYR A 115 -12.86 -17.16 1.15
N TRP A 116 -11.61 -17.58 1.04
CA TRP A 116 -11.17 -18.50 -0.01
C TRP A 116 -11.61 -19.94 0.28
N GLY A 117 -11.91 -20.27 1.54
CA GLY A 117 -12.42 -21.58 1.93
C GLY A 117 -11.37 -22.67 1.97
N ARG A 118 -10.09 -22.31 2.08
CA ARG A 118 -8.98 -23.25 2.04
C ARG A 118 -8.78 -23.94 3.39
N GLY A 119 -8.22 -25.15 3.33
CA GLY A 119 -7.72 -25.91 4.49
C GLY A 119 -6.19 -25.87 4.64
N SER A 120 -5.52 -25.06 3.84
CA SER A 120 -4.07 -24.89 3.83
C SER A 120 -3.74 -23.42 3.57
N TYR A 121 -2.57 -22.98 4.05
CA TYR A 121 -1.99 -21.69 3.68
C TYR A 121 -1.83 -21.58 2.16
N VAL A 122 -1.87 -20.36 1.66
CA VAL A 122 -1.68 -20.04 0.25
C VAL A 122 -0.38 -19.29 0.04
N TRP A 123 -0.11 -18.32 0.90
CA TRP A 123 0.98 -17.38 0.68
C TRP A 123 2.26 -17.94 1.26
N ASN A 124 3.30 -18.05 0.44
CA ASN A 124 4.57 -18.59 0.93
C ASN A 124 5.32 -17.54 1.77
N ASN A 125 5.71 -17.90 2.99
CA ASN A 125 6.39 -16.99 3.92
C ASN A 125 7.74 -16.48 3.39
N THR A 126 8.52 -17.31 2.71
CA THR A 126 9.89 -16.94 2.30
C THR A 126 9.90 -16.09 1.04
N SER A 127 9.03 -16.40 0.08
CA SER A 127 8.94 -15.66 -1.18
C SER A 127 7.68 -16.05 -1.93
N ASP A 128 6.94 -15.05 -2.42
CA ASP A 128 5.76 -15.27 -3.26
C ASP A 128 5.42 -14.01 -4.08
N LYS A 129 4.42 -14.13 -4.95
CA LYS A 129 3.85 -13.03 -5.72
C LYS A 129 2.34 -13.18 -5.84
N ALA A 130 1.63 -12.29 -5.16
CA ALA A 130 0.21 -12.07 -5.37
C ALA A 130 -0.03 -11.35 -6.69
N ARG A 131 -1.01 -11.84 -7.48
CA ARG A 131 -1.47 -11.22 -8.73
C ARG A 131 -2.97 -11.05 -8.69
N LEU A 132 -3.41 -9.83 -8.98
CA LEU A 132 -4.80 -9.53 -9.28
C LEU A 132 -4.98 -9.54 -10.79
N ILE A 133 -5.82 -10.44 -11.29
CA ILE A 133 -6.03 -10.69 -12.72
C ILE A 133 -7.47 -10.34 -13.07
N LYS A 134 -7.65 -9.62 -14.18
CA LYS A 134 -8.96 -9.23 -14.70
C LYS A 134 -9.73 -10.45 -15.24
N PRO A 135 -11.05 -10.38 -15.39
CA PRO A 135 -11.83 -11.43 -16.04
C PRO A 135 -11.35 -11.76 -17.46
N SER A 136 -10.80 -10.76 -18.16
CA SER A 136 -10.18 -10.92 -19.50
C SER A 136 -8.86 -11.69 -19.49
N GLY A 137 -8.32 -12.04 -18.33
CA GLY A 137 -7.03 -12.73 -18.19
C GLY A 137 -5.80 -11.82 -18.11
N SER A 138 -5.94 -10.51 -18.34
CA SER A 138 -4.83 -9.57 -18.21
C SER A 138 -4.53 -9.23 -16.75
N LEU A 139 -3.24 -9.00 -16.45
CA LEU A 139 -2.81 -8.57 -15.13
C LEU A 139 -3.40 -7.18 -14.81
N LYS A 140 -4.04 -7.04 -13.66
CA LYS A 140 -4.47 -5.75 -13.12
C LYS A 140 -3.41 -5.16 -12.21
N ASP A 141 -2.87 -5.99 -11.31
CA ASP A 141 -1.85 -5.57 -10.35
C ASP A 141 -1.08 -6.79 -9.81
N SER A 142 0.11 -6.57 -9.24
CA SER A 142 0.86 -7.62 -8.54
C SER A 142 1.76 -7.06 -7.45
N CYS A 143 1.95 -7.85 -6.40
CA CYS A 143 2.81 -7.50 -5.28
C CYS A 143 3.60 -8.74 -4.84
N SER A 144 4.91 -8.58 -4.69
CA SER A 144 5.83 -9.69 -4.41
C SER A 144 6.66 -9.40 -3.16
N TRP A 145 7.11 -10.46 -2.52
CA TRP A 145 8.03 -10.42 -1.38
C TRP A 145 9.04 -11.57 -1.50
N THR A 146 10.20 -11.41 -0.88
CA THR A 146 11.33 -12.36 -0.95
C THR A 146 11.95 -12.61 0.41
N ASN A 147 11.25 -12.25 1.48
CA ASN A 147 11.69 -12.31 2.86
C ASN A 147 10.48 -12.55 3.76
N SER A 148 10.70 -13.35 4.81
CA SER A 148 9.65 -13.77 5.75
C SER A 148 9.37 -12.77 6.86
N ASN A 149 10.33 -11.92 7.23
CA ASN A 149 10.13 -10.85 8.20
C ASN A 149 9.76 -9.55 7.47
N PRO A 150 8.67 -8.85 7.82
CA PRO A 150 7.88 -8.94 9.06
C PRO A 150 6.61 -9.81 8.99
N GLY A 151 6.49 -10.73 8.04
CA GLY A 151 5.31 -11.58 7.84
C GLY A 151 4.18 -10.90 7.05
N TYR A 152 4.42 -9.67 6.62
CA TYR A 152 3.48 -8.90 5.84
C TYR A 152 4.17 -8.00 4.81
N LYS A 153 3.39 -7.52 3.86
CA LYS A 153 3.80 -6.57 2.83
C LYS A 153 2.75 -5.46 2.70
N ASN A 154 3.17 -4.22 2.85
CA ASN A 154 2.44 -3.08 2.29
C ASN A 154 2.79 -2.98 0.82
N CYS A 155 1.83 -3.25 -0.05
CA CYS A 155 1.94 -2.91 -1.45
C CYS A 155 1.74 -1.39 -1.59
N HIS A 156 2.47 -0.77 -2.52
CA HIS A 156 2.42 0.64 -2.97
C HIS A 156 1.24 1.50 -2.50
#